data_AF-A0A1N6JPR9-F1
#
_entry.id   AF-A0A1N6JPR9-F1
#
_cell.length_a   1.000
_cell.length_b   1.000
_cell.length_c   1.000
_cell.angle_alpha   90.00
_cell.angle_beta   90.00
_cell.angle_gamma   90.00
#
_symmetry.space_group_name_H-M   'P 1'
#
loop_
_entity.id
_entity.type
_entity.pdbx_description
1 polymer ?
#
loop_
_entity_poly.entity_id
_entity_poly.type
_entity_poly.pdbx_seq_one_letter_code
_entity_poly.pdbx_strand_id
1 'polypeptide(L)'
;MIRHQFHEFSEDEQADAESIFASHSFDIIDFDIRDEDQYLAEDGTSLIRRQVMVTRRSTDKSAVYAAGQGTAWHADFERDLAAGVFGVSSV
;
A
#
# COMPACT_ATOMS: atom_id res chain seq x y z
N MET A 1 -16.47 3.07 -7.31
CA MET A 1 -15.13 3.22 -6.72
C MET A 1 -15.33 3.12 -5.23
N ILE A 2 -14.96 1.99 -4.64
CA ILE A 2 -14.91 1.86 -3.18
C ILE A 2 -13.49 2.26 -2.79
N ARG A 3 -13.39 3.07 -1.74
CA ARG A 3 -12.11 3.46 -1.16
C ARG A 3 -12.11 2.99 0.27
N HIS A 4 -11.15 2.15 0.60
CA HIS A 4 -10.97 1.64 1.94
C HIS A 4 -9.72 2.27 2.53
N GLN A 5 -9.83 2.73 3.77
CA GLN A 5 -8.67 3.14 4.56
C GLN A 5 -7.96 1.92 5.14
N PHE A 6 -6.70 2.09 5.53
CA PHE A 6 -5.89 1.01 6.11
C PHE A 6 -6.59 0.19 7.21
N HIS A 7 -7.35 0.83 8.09
CA HIS A 7 -8.08 0.16 9.17
C HIS A 7 -9.26 -0.71 8.70
N GLU A 8 -9.68 -0.56 7.44
CA GLU A 8 -10.71 -1.38 6.79
C GLU A 8 -10.10 -2.58 6.04
N PHE A 9 -8.76 -2.70 5.99
CA PHE A 9 -8.09 -3.84 5.37
C PHE A 9 -8.26 -5.08 6.25
N SER A 10 -7.96 -6.26 5.71
CA SER A 10 -7.98 -7.49 6.50
C SER A 10 -6.90 -7.46 7.59
N GLU A 11 -7.14 -8.11 8.74
CA GLU A 11 -6.20 -8.12 9.87
C GLU A 11 -4.81 -8.62 9.46
N ASP A 12 -4.73 -9.66 8.62
CA ASP A 12 -3.47 -10.16 8.07
C ASP A 12 -2.73 -9.07 7.26
N GLU A 13 -3.42 -8.35 6.37
CA GLU A 13 -2.81 -7.29 5.56
C GLU A 13 -2.31 -6.12 6.42
N GLN A 14 -3.04 -5.79 7.49
CA GLN A 14 -2.62 -4.75 8.43
C GLN A 14 -1.35 -5.19 9.17
N ALA A 15 -1.33 -6.41 9.71
CA ALA A 15 -0.18 -6.96 10.42
C ALA A 15 1.07 -7.06 9.54
N ASP A 16 0.93 -7.51 8.28
CA ASP A 16 2.04 -7.57 7.32
C ASP A 16 2.63 -6.18 7.04
N ALA A 17 1.77 -5.17 6.84
CA ALA A 17 2.24 -3.81 6.61
C ALA A 17 2.94 -3.24 7.85
N GLU A 18 2.35 -3.39 9.04
CA GLU A 18 2.96 -2.96 10.31
C GLU A 18 4.33 -3.61 10.56
N SER A 19 4.45 -4.90 10.24
CA SER A 19 5.72 -5.65 10.35
C SER A 19 6.81 -5.08 9.44
N ILE A 20 6.46 -4.66 8.22
CA ILE A 20 7.38 -4.02 7.28
C ILE A 20 7.84 -2.65 7.82
N PHE A 21 6.90 -1.81 8.27
CA PHE A 21 7.23 -0.50 8.86
C PHE A 21 8.17 -0.65 10.06
N ALA A 22 7.86 -1.57 10.97
CA ALA A 22 8.69 -1.86 12.13
C ALA A 22 10.09 -2.34 11.74
N SER A 23 10.20 -3.23 10.75
CA SER A 23 11.48 -3.76 10.26
C SER A 23 12.37 -2.67 9.64
N HIS A 24 11.77 -1.68 9.00
CA HIS A 24 12.49 -0.56 8.36
C HIS A 24 12.61 0.69 9.25
N SER A 25 12.21 0.62 10.53
CA SER A 25 12.22 1.74 11.49
C SER A 25 11.43 2.96 10.99
N PHE A 26 10.29 2.73 10.34
CA PHE A 26 9.34 3.76 9.95
C PHE A 26 8.10 3.70 10.84
N ASP A 27 7.51 4.85 11.09
CA ASP A 27 6.26 4.95 11.84
C ASP A 27 5.07 4.95 10.88
N ILE A 28 4.19 3.96 10.98
CA ILE A 28 3.03 3.82 10.09
C ILE A 28 2.10 5.04 10.16
N ILE A 29 2.11 5.83 11.25
CA ILE A 29 1.28 7.03 11.41
C ILE A 29 1.74 8.16 10.46
N ASP A 30 3.02 8.15 10.06
CA ASP A 30 3.56 9.03 9.01
C ASP A 30 3.10 8.61 7.60
N PHE A 31 2.46 7.46 7.47
CA PHE A 31 1.97 6.95 6.20
C PHE A 31 0.45 6.96 6.15
N ASP A 32 -0.06 7.37 5.00
CA ASP A 32 -1.47 7.32 4.65
C ASP A 32 -1.64 6.21 3.61
N ILE A 33 -2.27 5.11 4.03
CA ILE A 33 -2.49 3.93 3.20
C ILE A 33 -3.97 3.80 2.92
N ARG A 34 -4.33 3.73 1.65
CA ARG A 34 -5.71 3.57 1.18
C ARG A 34 -5.72 2.66 -0.03
N ASP A 35 -6.76 1.87 -0.19
CA ASP A 35 -6.98 1.20 -1.46
C ASP A 35 -8.18 1.77 -2.22
N GLU A 36 -8.13 1.61 -3.54
CA GLU A 36 -9.22 1.91 -4.44
C GLU A 36 -9.46 0.73 -5.37
N ASP A 37 -10.71 0.25 -5.44
CA ASP A 37 -11.13 -0.70 -6.45
C ASP A 37 -11.26 0.00 -7.81
N GLN A 38 -10.35 -0.34 -8.73
CA GLN A 38 -10.51 0.02 -10.13
C GLN A 38 -11.32 -1.05 -10.86
N TYR A 39 -12.45 -0.59 -11.41
CA TYR A 39 -13.25 -1.34 -12.36
C TYR A 39 -12.69 -1.09 -13.76
N LEU A 40 -11.86 -2.00 -14.26
CA LEU A 40 -11.58 -2.06 -15.69
C LEU A 40 -12.71 -2.84 -16.37
N ALA A 41 -13.57 -2.11 -17.07
CA ALA A 41 -14.47 -2.69 -18.06
C ALA A 41 -13.67 -2.90 -19.35
N GLU A 42 -12.86 -3.95 -19.42
CA GLU A 42 -12.27 -4.41 -20.68
C GLU A 42 -13.01 -5.68 -21.12
N ASP A 43 -13.72 -5.55 -22.24
CA ASP A 43 -14.29 -6.61 -23.08
C ASP A 43 -14.61 -7.94 -22.36
N GLY A 44 -15.73 -7.98 -21.64
CA GLY A 44 -16.41 -9.21 -21.27
C GLY A 44 -15.94 -9.93 -20.00
N THR A 45 -14.84 -9.53 -19.37
CA THR A 45 -14.44 -10.07 -18.06
C THR A 45 -14.06 -8.94 -17.11
N SER A 46 -15.02 -8.45 -16.33
CA SER A 46 -14.78 -7.41 -15.32
C SER A 46 -13.80 -7.93 -14.25
N LEU A 47 -12.50 -7.67 -14.42
CA LEU A 47 -11.50 -7.96 -13.42
C LEU A 47 -11.38 -6.75 -12.50
N ILE A 48 -11.90 -6.89 -11.27
CA ILE A 48 -11.69 -5.90 -10.22
C ILE A 48 -10.21 -5.99 -9.84
N ARG A 49 -9.45 -4.92 -10.09
CA ARG A 49 -8.07 -4.77 -9.61
C ARG A 49 -8.07 -3.72 -8.51
N ARG A 50 -7.82 -4.16 -7.28
CA ARG A 50 -7.62 -3.27 -6.13
C ARG A 50 -6.25 -2.61 -6.28
N GLN A 51 -6.13 -1.34 -5.94
CA GLN A 51 -4.86 -0.64 -5.95
C GLN A 51 -4.64 0.00 -4.60
N VAL A 52 -3.50 -0.28 -3.96
CA VAL A 52 -3.13 0.31 -2.68
C VAL A 52 -2.22 1.51 -2.95
N MET A 53 -2.69 2.69 -2.58
CA MET A 53 -1.91 3.92 -2.56
C MET A 53 -1.32 4.13 -1.18
N VAL A 54 0.00 4.29 -1.13
CA VAL A 54 0.75 4.60 0.09
C VAL A 54 1.38 5.98 -0.08
N THR A 55 1.09 6.89 0.84
CA THR A 55 1.62 8.26 0.83
C THR A 55 2.32 8.56 2.15
N ARG A 56 3.59 8.93 2.10
CA ARG A 56 4.32 9.40 3.29
C ARG A 56 4.07 10.89 3.50
N ARG A 57 3.42 11.24 4.61
CA ARG A 57 3.02 12.62 4.96
C ARG A 57 4.22 13.55 5.13
N SER A 58 5.30 13.09 5.77
CA SER A 58 6.49 13.94 6.01
C SER A 58 7.24 14.35 4.75
N THR A 59 7.15 13.58 3.66
CA THR A 59 7.90 13.85 2.41
C THR A 59 7.00 14.14 1.22
N ASP A 60 5.69 14.05 1.40
CA ASP A 60 4.66 14.13 0.35
C ASP A 60 4.86 13.14 -0.81
N LYS A 61 5.60 12.05 -0.57
CA LYS A 61 5.87 11.03 -1.58
C LYS A 61 4.81 9.95 -1.56
N SER A 62 4.28 9.61 -2.73
CA SER A 62 3.27 8.58 -2.90
C SER A 62 3.68 7.54 -3.93
N ALA A 63 3.21 6.31 -3.72
CA ALA A 63 3.34 5.20 -4.66
C ALA A 63 2.05 4.38 -4.68
N VAL A 64 1.77 3.74 -5.82
CA VAL A 64 0.57 2.92 -6.03
C VAL A 64 1.00 1.52 -6.39
N TYR A 65 0.41 0.54 -5.69
CA TYR A 65 0.71 -0.87 -5.83
C TYR A 65 -0.55 -1.63 -6.23
N ALA A 66 -0.39 -2.66 -7.07
CA ALA A 66 -1.50 -3.53 -7.41
C ALA A 66 -1.77 -4.50 -6.25
N ALA A 67 -3.00 -4.52 -5.75
CA ALA A 67 -3.51 -5.48 -4.79
C ALA A 67 -4.62 -6.30 -5.44
N GLY A 68 -4.64 -7.61 -5.24
CA GLY A 68 -5.59 -8.49 -5.92
C GLY A 68 -5.45 -9.92 -5.42
N GLN A 69 -6.28 -10.84 -5.93
CA GLN A 69 -6.21 -12.25 -5.54
C GLN A 69 -4.79 -12.81 -5.77
N GLY A 70 -4.03 -12.93 -4.68
CA GLY A 70 -2.68 -13.48 -4.65
C GLY A 70 -1.54 -12.48 -4.87
N THR A 71 -1.78 -11.17 -4.93
CA THR A 71 -0.69 -10.16 -5.02
C THR A 71 -0.53 -9.43 -3.70
N ALA A 72 0.53 -9.79 -2.97
CA ALA A 72 0.98 -9.09 -1.78
C ALA A 72 1.68 -7.79 -2.21
N TRP A 73 0.90 -6.72 -2.37
CA TRP A 73 1.41 -5.37 -2.62
C TRP A 73 2.52 -4.97 -1.63
N HIS A 74 2.53 -5.58 -0.44
CA HIS A 74 3.56 -5.54 0.57
C HIS A 74 4.98 -5.79 0.04
N ALA A 75 5.19 -6.72 -0.89
CA ALA A 75 6.53 -7.05 -1.40
C ALA A 75 7.12 -5.94 -2.27
N ASP A 76 6.30 -5.36 -3.16
CA ASP A 76 6.71 -4.19 -3.94
C ASP A 76 6.87 -2.96 -3.04
N PHE A 77 5.99 -2.79 -2.08
CA PHE A 77 6.07 -1.74 -1.08
C PHE A 77 7.35 -1.80 -0.23
N GLU A 78 7.69 -2.98 0.31
CA GLU A 78 8.92 -3.19 1.09
C GLU A 78 10.17 -2.88 0.26
N ARG A 79 10.18 -3.32 -1.01
CA ARG A 79 11.29 -3.03 -1.93
C ARG A 79 11.48 -1.53 -2.13
N ASP A 80 10.39 -0.79 -2.34
CA ASP A 80 10.43 0.66 -2.55
C ASP A 80 10.79 1.41 -1.25
N LEU A 81 10.33 0.92 -0.11
CA LEU A 81 10.73 1.41 1.21
C LEU A 81 12.23 1.22 1.45
N ALA A 82 12.77 0.03 1.14
CA ALA A 82 14.19 -0.29 1.23
C ALA A 82 15.05 0.52 0.25
N ALA A 83 14.52 0.80 -0.94
CA ALA A 83 15.18 1.64 -1.95
C ALA A 83 15.16 3.14 -1.60
N GLY A 84 14.45 3.55 -0.54
CA GLY A 84 14.34 4.95 -0.14
C GLY A 84 13.41 5.76 -1.05
N VAL A 85 12.46 5.12 -1.73
CA VAL A 85 11.44 5.79 -2.54
C VAL A 85 10.72 6.83 -1.69
N PHE A 86 10.32 6.46 -0.47
CA PHE A 86 9.68 7.34 0.52
C PHE A 86 10.67 8.23 1.31
N GLY A 87 11.94 8.28 0.91
CA GLY A 87 13.02 8.93 1.65
C GLY A 87 13.63 8.03 2.72
N VAL A 88 14.65 8.54 3.41
CA VAL A 88 15.33 7.80 4.48
C VAL A 88 14.49 7.83 5.77
N SER A 89 14.60 6.78 6.58
CA SER A 89 14.14 6.81 7.96
C SER A 89 15.01 7.83 8.69
N SER A 90 14.38 8.88 9.23
CA SER A 90 15.09 9.91 9.98
C SER A 90 15.23 9.46 11.43
N VAL A 91 15.93 8.33 11.64
CA VAL A 91 16.32 7.83 12.96
C VAL A 91 17.66 8.43 13.39
#